data_AF-A0A662VXQ6-F1
#
_entry.id   AF-A0A662VXQ6-F1
#
_cell.length_a   1.000
_cell.length_b   1.000
_cell.length_c   1.000
_cell.angle_alpha   90.00
_cell.angle_beta   90.00
_cell.angle_gamma   90.00
#
_symmetry.space_group_name_H-M   'P 1'
#
loop_
_entity.id
_entity.type
_entity.pdbx_description
1 polymer ?
#
loop_
_entity_poly.entity_id
_entity_poly.type
_entity_poly.pdbx_seq_one_letter_code
_entity_poly.pdbx_strand_id
1 'polypeptide(L)'
;MLSFAEAYDPLWEARVYKDGRKIETVKSIPLYSVINGFWINETGNLEIIIRYKPQDWFERLSNLCYNLHRLHSYPFYDWRREKGDGWAKKIERKLKEVLRRK
;
A
#
# COMPACT_ATOMS: atom_id res chain seq x y z
N MET A 1 -5.42 -25.17 13.94
CA MET A 1 -5.95 -24.60 12.67
C MET A 1 -6.63 -23.28 12.97
N LEU A 2 -6.22 -22.21 12.30
CA LEU A 2 -6.85 -20.90 12.40
C LEU A 2 -7.96 -20.81 11.34
N SER A 3 -9.16 -20.43 11.75
CA SER A 3 -10.28 -20.17 10.83
C SER A 3 -10.50 -18.67 10.68
N PHE A 4 -10.83 -18.24 9.47
CA PHE A 4 -11.11 -16.85 9.15
C PHE A 4 -12.42 -16.80 8.37
N ALA A 5 -13.46 -16.25 9.01
CA ALA A 5 -14.86 -16.27 8.57
C ALA A 5 -15.17 -15.29 7.40
N GLU A 6 -14.25 -15.18 6.45
CA GLU A 6 -14.43 -14.51 5.17
C GLU A 6 -14.56 -15.55 4.06
N ALA A 7 -15.19 -15.16 2.95
CA ALA A 7 -15.29 -16.01 1.76
C ALA A 7 -13.89 -16.45 1.30
N TYR A 8 -13.75 -17.74 0.99
CA TYR A 8 -12.48 -18.32 0.60
C TYR A 8 -11.88 -17.61 -0.62
N ASP A 9 -10.64 -17.15 -0.46
CA ASP A 9 -9.81 -16.65 -1.55
C ASP A 9 -8.36 -17.14 -1.34
N PRO A 10 -7.73 -17.79 -2.34
CA PRO A 10 -6.36 -18.30 -2.24
C PRO A 10 -5.28 -17.21 -2.06
N LEU A 11 -5.64 -15.94 -2.25
CA LEU A 11 -4.74 -14.79 -2.12
C LEU A 11 -4.63 -14.27 -0.68
N TRP A 12 -5.44 -14.79 0.25
CA TRP A 12 -5.22 -14.60 1.67
C TRP A 12 -4.01 -15.39 2.18
N GLU A 13 -3.19 -14.74 3.00
CA GLU A 13 -2.05 -15.36 3.66
C GLU A 13 -2.00 -14.98 5.14
N ALA A 14 -1.57 -15.93 5.98
CA ALA A 14 -1.26 -15.69 7.38
C ALA A 14 0.26 -15.66 7.55
N ARG A 15 0.79 -14.53 8.02
CA ARG A 15 2.20 -14.36 8.37
C ARG A 15 2.37 -14.63 9.85
N VAL A 16 3.11 -15.67 10.19
CA VAL A 16 3.28 -16.12 11.58
C VAL A 16 4.63 -15.62 12.10
N TYR A 17 4.59 -14.98 13.26
CA TYR A 17 5.74 -14.43 13.95
C TYR A 17 5.86 -15.04 15.35
N LYS A 18 7.10 -15.27 15.77
CA LYS A 18 7.45 -15.72 17.11
C LYS A 18 8.65 -14.89 17.57
N ASP A 19 8.54 -14.31 18.77
CA ASP A 19 9.56 -13.42 19.34
C ASP A 19 9.98 -12.28 18.38
N GLY A 20 9.00 -11.71 17.67
CA GLY A 20 9.20 -10.63 16.69
C GLY A 20 9.83 -11.06 15.36
N ARG A 21 10.14 -12.34 15.16
CA ARG A 21 10.71 -12.88 13.93
C ARG A 21 9.66 -13.63 13.12
N LYS A 22 9.63 -13.37 11.82
CA LYS A 22 8.76 -14.10 10.89
C LYS A 22 9.25 -15.54 10.74
N ILE A 23 8.42 -16.51 11.10
CA ILE A 23 8.75 -17.94 11.03
C ILE A 23 8.22 -18.52 9.72
N GLU A 24 6.94 -18.26 9.40
CA GLU A 24 6.30 -18.85 8.22
C GLU A 24 5.28 -17.91 7.57
N THR A 25 4.90 -18.25 6.34
CA THR A 25 3.75 -17.67 5.64
C THR A 25 2.87 -18.80 5.14
N VAL A 26 1.68 -18.89 5.69
CA VAL A 26 0.72 -19.95 5.41
C VAL A 26 -0.32 -19.43 4.43
N LYS A 27 -0.56 -20.18 3.34
CA LYS A 27 -1.61 -19.85 2.37
C LYS A 27 -2.98 -20.26 2.90
N SER A 28 -4.02 -19.54 2.47
CA SER A 28 -5.39 -19.95 2.76
C SER A 28 -5.73 -21.28 2.08
N ILE A 29 -6.35 -22.18 2.85
CA ILE A 29 -6.99 -23.41 2.38
C ILE A 29 -8.51 -23.30 2.61
N PRO A 30 -9.34 -23.86 1.72
CA PRO A 30 -10.79 -23.78 1.86
C PRO A 30 -11.24 -24.67 3.02
N LEU A 31 -11.64 -24.05 4.12
CA LEU A 31 -12.24 -24.73 5.27
C LEU A 31 -13.76 -24.78 5.08
N TYR A 32 -14.34 -25.97 5.28
CA TYR A 32 -15.75 -26.26 4.99
C TYR A 32 -16.18 -25.90 3.56
N SER A 33 -15.22 -25.83 2.61
CA SER A 33 -15.43 -25.42 1.22
C SER A 33 -15.91 -23.98 1.01
N VAL A 34 -15.96 -23.14 2.05
CA VAL A 34 -16.56 -21.80 1.98
C VAL A 34 -15.67 -20.72 2.57
N ILE A 35 -14.97 -21.01 3.67
CA ILE A 35 -14.22 -20.00 4.42
C ILE A 35 -12.71 -20.24 4.37
N ASN A 36 -11.94 -19.22 4.76
CA ASN A 36 -10.48 -19.30 4.78
C ASN A 36 -10.00 -20.06 6.03
N GLY A 37 -9.06 -20.98 5.83
CA GLY A 37 -8.36 -21.69 6.90
C GLY A 37 -6.86 -21.59 6.73
N PHE A 38 -6.14 -21.52 7.85
CA PHE A 38 -4.67 -21.51 7.86
C PHE A 38 -4.18 -22.64 8.77
N TRP A 39 -3.39 -23.54 8.19
CA TRP A 39 -2.76 -24.63 8.91
C TRP A 39 -1.43 -24.17 9.52
N ILE A 40 -1.44 -23.86 10.81
CA ILE A 40 -0.29 -23.39 11.58
C ILE A 40 0.11 -24.51 12.54
N ASN A 41 1.34 -25.00 12.41
CA ASN A 41 1.89 -26.08 13.25
C ASN A 41 2.66 -25.56 14.47
N GLU A 42 3.03 -24.28 14.46
CA GLU A 42 3.77 -23.66 15.55
C GLU A 42 2.95 -23.54 16.82
N THR A 43 3.64 -23.60 17.97
CA THR A 43 3.03 -23.53 19.30
C THR A 43 3.66 -22.43 20.16
N GLY A 44 2.93 -22.03 21.21
CA GLY A 44 3.31 -20.98 22.15
C GLY A 44 2.64 -19.64 21.85
N ASN A 45 3.28 -18.55 22.27
CA ASN A 45 2.80 -17.19 21.98
C ASN A 45 3.25 -16.79 20.57
N LEU A 46 2.28 -16.66 19.66
CA LEU A 46 2.50 -16.34 18.26
C LEU A 46 1.75 -15.06 17.91
N GLU A 47 2.39 -14.22 17.11
CA GLU A 47 1.73 -13.09 16.46
C GLU A 47 1.37 -13.52 15.03
N ILE A 48 0.08 -13.48 14.69
CA ILE A 48 -0.41 -13.90 13.37
C ILE A 48 -1.03 -12.70 12.69
N ILE A 49 -0.46 -12.32 11.54
CA ILE A 49 -0.94 -11.20 10.73
C ILE A 49 -1.57 -11.76 9.46
N ILE A 50 -2.89 -11.63 9.34
CA ILE A 50 -3.63 -12.00 8.12
C ILE A 50 -3.50 -10.84 7.12
N ARG A 51 -3.06 -11.13 5.89
CA ARG A 51 -2.89 -10.15 4.82
C ARG A 51 -3.47 -10.66 3.51
N TYR A 52 -4.06 -9.75 2.75
CA TYR A 52 -4.51 -10.01 1.40
C TYR A 52 -3.41 -9.61 0.42
N LYS A 53 -2.89 -10.56 -0.36
CA LYS A 53 -1.72 -10.32 -1.22
C LYS A 53 -1.93 -9.20 -2.25
N PRO A 54 -3.11 -9.05 -2.88
CA PRO A 54 -3.40 -7.90 -3.74
C PRO A 54 -3.35 -6.54 -3.04
N GLN A 55 -3.62 -6.49 -1.74
CA GLN A 55 -3.50 -5.24 -0.98
C GLN A 55 -2.05 -4.75 -0.96
N ASP A 56 -1.08 -5.64 -0.72
CA ASP A 56 0.34 -5.29 -0.75
C ASP A 56 0.78 -4.78 -2.14
N TRP A 57 0.25 -5.38 -3.22
CA TRP A 57 0.50 -4.91 -4.57
C TRP A 57 -0.06 -3.52 -4.80
N PHE A 58 -1.31 -3.29 -4.37
CA PHE A 58 -1.95 -1.99 -4.48
C PHE A 58 -1.18 -0.91 -3.71
N GLU A 59 -0.77 -1.19 -2.47
CA GLU A 59 0.02 -0.25 -1.66
C GLU A 59 1.36 0.09 -2.32
N ARG A 60 2.07 -0.91 -2.89
CA ARG A 60 3.33 -0.68 -3.62
C ARG A 60 3.13 0.15 -4.88
N LEU A 61 2.12 -0.19 -5.69
CA LEU A 61 1.82 0.51 -6.94
C LEU A 61 1.33 1.93 -6.68
N SER A 62 0.48 2.14 -5.67
CA SER A 62 0.02 3.45 -5.26
C SER A 62 1.19 4.37 -4.87
N ASN A 63 2.11 3.85 -4.05
CA ASN A 63 3.33 4.59 -3.68
C ASN A 63 4.22 4.91 -4.89
N LEU A 64 4.35 3.97 -5.84
CA LEU A 64 5.09 4.21 -7.08
C LEU A 64 4.44 5.31 -7.92
N CYS A 65 3.13 5.23 -8.14
CA CYS A 65 2.35 6.22 -8.89
C CYS A 65 2.46 7.60 -8.27
N TYR A 66 2.37 7.71 -6.94
CA TYR A 66 2.54 8.98 -6.22
C TYR A 66 3.93 9.59 -6.46
N ASN A 67 4.99 8.78 -6.35
CA ASN A 67 6.35 9.26 -6.56
C ASN A 67 6.62 9.67 -8.01
N LEU A 68 6.12 8.91 -8.98
CA LEU A 68 6.22 9.25 -10.40
C LEU A 68 5.45 10.53 -10.72
N HIS A 69 4.22 10.68 -10.21
CA HIS A 69 3.44 11.90 -10.39
C HIS A 69 4.19 13.12 -9.83
N ARG A 70 4.77 13.00 -8.64
CA ARG A 70 5.58 14.07 -8.04
C ARG A 70 6.82 14.38 -8.89
N LEU A 71 7.51 13.37 -9.41
CA LEU A 71 8.70 13.54 -10.24
C LEU A 71 8.40 14.24 -11.56
N HIS A 72 7.29 13.88 -12.23
CA HIS A 72 6.93 14.45 -13.53
C HIS A 72 6.20 15.79 -13.42
N SER A 73 5.49 16.05 -12.33
CA SER A 73 4.70 17.27 -12.16
C SER A 73 5.57 18.53 -12.14
N TYR A 74 6.77 18.49 -11.53
CA TYR A 74 7.66 19.66 -11.49
C TYR A 74 8.25 20.03 -12.87
N PRO A 75 8.91 19.11 -13.62
CA PRO A 75 9.39 19.40 -14.97
C PRO A 75 8.26 19.81 -15.91
N PHE A 76 7.08 19.19 -15.79
CA PHE A 76 5.92 19.60 -16.56
C PHE A 76 5.48 21.03 -16.23
N TYR A 77 5.36 21.36 -14.94
CA TYR A 77 5.05 22.72 -14.50
C TYR A 77 6.08 23.72 -15.01
N ASP A 78 7.37 23.38 -14.93
CA ASP A 78 8.46 24.25 -15.36
C ASP A 78 8.41 24.53 -16.86
N TRP A 79 8.23 23.48 -17.67
CA TRP A 79 8.03 23.61 -19.12
C TRP A 79 6.81 24.48 -19.49
N ARG A 80 5.68 24.33 -18.77
CA ARG A 80 4.48 25.18 -18.98
C ARG A 80 4.73 26.63 -18.55
N ARG A 81 5.52 26.84 -17.50
CA ARG A 81 5.95 28.17 -17.05
C ARG A 81 6.81 28.87 -18.11
N GLU A 82 7.78 28.18 -18.70
CA GLU A 82 8.62 28.71 -19.78
C GLU A 82 7.81 29.10 -21.02
N LYS A 83 6.80 28.30 -21.39
CA LYS A 83 5.86 28.64 -22.49
C LYS A 83 4.95 29.83 -22.20
N GLY A 84 4.98 30.34 -20.97
CA GLY A 84 4.30 31.57 -20.61
C GLY A 84 2.83 31.39 -20.27
N ASP A 85 2.37 30.17 -19.97
CA ASP A 85 0.97 29.88 -19.69
C ASP A 85 0.42 30.69 -18.51
N GLY A 86 -0.78 31.26 -18.72
CA GLY A 86 -1.42 32.13 -17.74
C GLY A 86 -1.70 31.45 -16.39
N TRP A 87 -2.04 30.15 -16.40
CA TRP A 87 -2.33 29.41 -15.16
C TRP A 87 -1.05 29.12 -14.36
N ALA A 88 0.05 28.75 -15.02
CA ALA A 88 1.33 28.47 -14.35
C ALA A 88 1.89 29.74 -13.68
N LYS A 89 1.86 30.88 -14.40
CA LYS A 89 2.25 32.19 -13.84
C LYS A 89 1.35 32.63 -12.68
N LYS A 90 0.05 32.33 -12.73
CA LYS A 90 -0.89 32.63 -11.62
C LYS A 90 -0.56 31.82 -10.37
N ILE A 91 -0.15 30.56 -10.52
CA ILE A 91 0.32 29.72 -9.41
C ILE A 91 1.60 30.29 -8.80
N GLU A 92 2.58 30.66 -9.63
CA GLU A 92 3.83 31.28 -9.16
C GLU A 92 3.57 32.58 -8.37
N ARG A 93 2.70 33.45 -8.89
CA ARG A 93 2.35 34.70 -8.22
C ARG A 93 1.70 34.44 -6.85
N LYS A 94 0.76 33.51 -6.77
CA LYS A 94 0.13 33.11 -5.50
C LYS A 94 1.14 32.54 -4.50
N LEU A 95 2.07 31.69 -4.96
CA LEU A 95 3.12 31.14 -4.11
C LEU A 95 4.01 32.24 -3.53
N LYS A 96 4.44 33.21 -4.35
CA LYS A 96 5.22 34.38 -3.90
C LYS A 96 4.45 35.24 -2.90
N GLU A 97 3.15 35.46 -3.12
CA GLU A 97 2.29 36.19 -2.18
C GLU A 97 2.18 35.50 -0.82
N VAL A 98 2.04 34.18 -0.80
CA VAL A 98 2.00 33.39 0.45
C VAL A 98 3.35 33.42 1.16
N LEU A 99 4.45 33.26 0.42
CA LEU A 99 5.81 33.30 0.99
C LEU A 99 6.14 34.66 1.60
N ARG A 100 5.62 35.76 1.02
CA ARG A 100 5.80 37.13 1.53
C ARG A 100 4.92 37.46 2.73
N ARG A 101 3.87 36.68 2.99
CA ARG A 101 2.96 36.85 4.14
C ARG A 101 3.40 36.06 5.37
N LYS A 102 4.45 35.26 5.26
CA LYS A 102 5.02 34.44 6.32
C LYS A 102 6.34 35.05 6.78
#